data_AF-A0A0T7GPM8-F1
#
_entry.id   AF-A0A0T7GPM8-F1
#
_cell.length_a   1.000
_cell.length_b   1.000
_cell.length_c   1.000
_cell.angle_alpha   90.00
_cell.angle_beta   90.00
_cell.angle_gamma   90.00
#
_symmetry.space_group_name_H-M   'P 1'
#
loop_
_entity.id
_entity.type
_entity.pdbx_description
1 polymer ?
#
loop_
_entity_poly.entity_id
_entity_poly.type
_entity_poly.pdbx_seq_one_letter_code
_entity_poly.pdbx_strand_id
1 'polypeptide(L)'
;MPKEPVIISLKESLRSLQIRFLQFGTPLLQIAERLGPPKGWITNGYDRPVPLYWLYPGGLELTFEPEPPYRLTAFKLSPVGRHKGRMTNFSYYVRMRNDFPMIDTSVSDFLRGGLWDLEKVRVGICAEPNYPVLDICVGGLRIPFLMSSEREEALEDQLSYSGNELKRRIALLDPNCDFFGAYFSLEDVEAQRFPREGWTTISGDEYLRQLDLEE
;
A
#
# COMPACT_ATOMS: atom_id res chain seq x y z
N MET A 1 -19.38 -9.61 28.67
CA MET A 1 -19.77 -8.35 28.02
C MET A 1 -18.97 -8.19 26.74
N PRO A 2 -19.58 -7.98 25.56
CA PRO A 2 -18.82 -7.64 24.37
C PRO A 2 -18.13 -6.29 24.62
N LYS A 3 -16.80 -6.26 24.56
CA LYS A 3 -16.05 -5.00 24.58
C LYS A 3 -16.42 -4.22 23.31
N GLU A 4 -16.67 -2.93 23.45
CA GLU A 4 -16.84 -2.08 22.27
C GLU A 4 -15.58 -2.18 21.39
N PRO A 5 -15.75 -2.26 20.06
CA PRO A 5 -14.61 -2.36 19.17
C PRO A 5 -13.80 -1.08 19.21
N VAL A 6 -12.48 -1.22 19.16
CA VAL A 6 -11.57 -0.09 18.95
C VAL A 6 -11.76 0.41 17.51
N ILE A 7 -12.05 1.70 17.38
CA ILE A 7 -12.21 2.38 16.10
C ILE A 7 -10.98 3.26 15.86
N ILE A 8 -10.37 3.12 14.69
CA ILE A 8 -9.22 3.94 14.28
C ILE A 8 -9.50 4.66 12.95
N SER A 9 -8.80 5.77 12.70
CA SER A 9 -8.91 6.54 11.46
C SER A 9 -7.91 6.02 10.42
N LEU A 10 -8.37 5.79 9.19
CA LEU A 10 -7.49 5.49 8.07
C LEU A 10 -6.57 6.68 7.77
N LYS A 11 -7.14 7.89 7.68
CA LYS A 11 -6.40 9.13 7.41
C LYS A 11 -5.27 9.33 8.41
N GLU A 12 -5.56 9.18 9.70
CA GLU A 12 -4.56 9.36 10.75
C GLU A 12 -3.50 8.26 10.73
N SER A 13 -3.91 7.02 10.40
CA SER A 13 -2.96 5.91 10.28
C SER A 13 -1.97 6.11 9.15
N LEU A 14 -2.44 6.60 7.99
CA LEU A 14 -1.59 6.94 6.85
C LEU A 14 -0.69 8.14 7.16
N ARG A 15 -1.23 9.20 7.78
CA ARG A 15 -0.45 10.39 8.15
C ARG A 15 0.67 10.09 9.14
N SER A 16 0.37 9.33 10.19
CA SER A 16 1.34 9.00 11.25
C SER A 16 2.27 7.84 10.89
N LEU A 17 2.00 7.14 9.79
CA LEU A 17 2.64 5.88 9.41
C LEU A 17 2.50 4.77 10.47
N GLN A 18 1.48 4.87 11.32
CA GLN A 18 1.24 3.96 12.43
C GLN A 18 -0.20 3.48 12.45
N ILE A 19 -0.39 2.17 12.64
CA ILE A 19 -1.71 1.60 12.94
C ILE A 19 -1.71 1.24 14.41
N ARG A 20 -2.46 1.99 15.24
CA ARG A 20 -2.37 1.91 16.72
C ARG A 20 -2.44 0.50 17.32
N PHE A 21 -3.15 -0.44 16.68
CA PHE A 21 -3.27 -1.82 17.17
C PHE A 21 -2.19 -2.79 16.62
N LEU A 22 -1.40 -2.35 15.63
CA LEU A 22 -0.29 -3.09 15.02
C LEU A 22 1.03 -2.37 15.30
N GLN A 23 1.85 -3.00 16.13
CA GLN A 23 3.21 -2.53 16.37
C GLN A 23 4.18 -3.59 15.86
N PHE A 24 5.14 -3.18 15.03
CA PHE A 24 6.20 -4.08 14.60
C PHE A 24 6.94 -4.69 15.80
N GLY A 25 7.41 -5.92 15.65
CA GLY A 25 8.05 -6.66 16.74
C GLY A 25 7.06 -7.37 17.69
N THR A 26 5.76 -7.05 17.62
CA THR A 26 4.73 -7.69 18.47
C THR A 26 4.64 -9.18 18.13
N PRO A 27 4.71 -10.08 19.13
CA PRO A 27 4.55 -11.53 18.90
C PRO A 27 3.19 -11.89 18.30
N LEU A 28 3.18 -12.89 17.41
CA LEU A 28 1.98 -13.40 16.75
C LEU A 28 0.83 -13.70 17.73
N LEU A 29 1.11 -14.34 18.87
CA LEU A 29 0.06 -14.67 19.85
C LEU A 29 -0.57 -13.41 20.46
N GLN A 30 0.21 -12.35 20.70
CA GLN A 30 -0.34 -11.08 21.21
C GLN A 30 -1.19 -10.36 20.15
N ILE A 31 -0.85 -10.52 18.87
CA ILE A 31 -1.71 -10.04 17.77
C ILE A 31 -3.03 -10.81 17.76
N ALA A 32 -3.00 -12.14 17.91
CA ALA A 32 -4.19 -12.98 17.97
C ALA A 32 -5.09 -12.66 19.16
N GLU A 33 -4.52 -12.33 20.32
CA GLU A 33 -5.28 -11.87 21.50
C GLU A 33 -6.04 -10.56 21.23
N ARG A 34 -5.47 -9.67 20.41
CA ARG A 34 -6.06 -8.35 20.10
C ARG A 34 -7.07 -8.42 18.97
N LEU A 35 -6.74 -9.11 17.88
CA LEU A 35 -7.55 -9.18 16.67
C LEU A 35 -8.49 -10.37 16.66
N GLY A 36 -8.29 -11.37 17.52
CA GLY A 36 -8.89 -12.68 17.36
C GLY A 36 -8.20 -13.48 16.23
N PRO A 37 -8.74 -14.66 15.91
CA PRO A 37 -8.19 -15.51 14.87
C PRO A 37 -8.30 -14.83 13.49
N PRO A 38 -7.32 -15.04 12.59
CA PRO A 38 -7.44 -14.61 11.20
C PRO A 38 -8.57 -15.37 10.48
N LYS A 39 -9.12 -14.78 9.42
CA LYS A 39 -10.11 -15.44 8.54
C LYS A 39 -9.47 -16.55 7.73
N GLY A 40 -8.20 -16.40 7.40
CA GLY A 40 -7.42 -17.41 6.68
C GLY A 40 -5.93 -17.15 6.87
N TRP A 41 -5.12 -18.09 6.41
CA TRP A 41 -3.67 -17.97 6.46
C TRP A 41 -3.04 -18.74 5.31
N ILE A 42 -1.82 -18.35 4.97
CA ILE A 42 -0.97 -19.09 4.03
C ILE A 42 0.16 -19.70 4.86
N THR A 43 0.22 -21.03 4.86
CA THR A 43 1.45 -21.75 5.22
C THR A 43 2.39 -21.54 4.05
N ASN A 44 3.47 -20.81 4.28
CA ASN A 44 4.48 -20.60 3.25
C ASN A 44 4.96 -21.95 2.69
N GLY A 45 5.50 -21.97 1.46
CA GLY A 45 6.00 -23.18 0.79
C GLY A 45 7.24 -23.83 1.43
N TYR A 46 7.49 -23.56 2.72
CA TYR A 46 8.60 -24.08 3.51
C TYR A 46 8.16 -25.15 4.52
N ASP A 47 6.92 -25.68 4.42
CA ASP A 47 6.36 -26.69 5.32
C ASP A 47 6.52 -26.36 6.82
N ARG A 48 6.49 -25.07 7.19
CA ARG A 48 6.56 -24.68 8.60
C ARG A 48 5.19 -24.89 9.26
N PRO A 49 5.15 -25.44 10.50
CA PRO A 49 3.89 -25.73 11.19
C PRO A 49 3.13 -24.47 11.63
N VAL A 50 3.78 -23.31 11.64
CA VAL A 50 3.18 -22.04 12.08
C VAL A 50 2.82 -21.20 10.85
N PRO A 51 1.57 -20.77 10.70
CA PRO A 51 1.18 -19.87 9.62
C PRO A 51 1.77 -18.47 9.86
N LEU A 52 2.64 -18.01 8.96
CA LEU A 52 3.35 -16.74 9.09
C LEU A 52 2.75 -15.61 8.26
N TYR A 53 1.71 -15.90 7.48
CA TYR A 53 1.00 -14.90 6.71
C TYR A 53 -0.50 -15.03 6.95
N TRP A 54 -1.08 -14.00 7.57
CA TRP A 54 -2.45 -14.02 8.09
C TRP A 54 -3.33 -13.05 7.31
N LEU A 55 -4.54 -13.51 7.01
CA LEU A 55 -5.56 -12.76 6.29
C LEU A 55 -6.73 -12.46 7.21
N TYR A 56 -6.99 -11.19 7.45
CA TYR A 56 -8.18 -10.72 8.17
C TYR A 56 -9.25 -10.22 7.19
N PRO A 57 -10.53 -10.22 7.61
CA PRO A 57 -11.59 -9.50 6.91
C PRO A 57 -11.20 -8.05 6.62
N GLY A 58 -11.86 -7.42 5.65
CA GLY A 58 -11.65 -5.99 5.37
C GLY A 58 -10.31 -5.65 4.72
N GLY A 59 -9.52 -6.64 4.30
CA GLY A 59 -8.29 -6.43 3.54
C GLY A 59 -7.04 -6.19 4.40
N LEU A 60 -7.07 -6.52 5.69
CA LEU A 60 -5.86 -6.50 6.51
C LEU A 60 -5.09 -7.81 6.35
N GLU A 61 -3.81 -7.70 6.01
CA GLU A 61 -2.91 -8.84 5.85
C GLU A 61 -1.67 -8.61 6.72
N LEU A 62 -1.19 -9.65 7.41
CA LEU A 62 -0.06 -9.56 8.34
C LEU A 62 1.01 -10.59 7.98
N THR A 63 2.28 -10.18 8.07
CA THR A 63 3.44 -11.04 7.87
C THR A 63 4.26 -11.10 9.14
N PHE A 64 4.68 -12.32 9.51
CA PHE A 64 5.47 -12.59 10.70
C PHE A 64 6.84 -13.17 10.34
N GLU A 65 7.83 -12.91 11.20
CA GLU A 65 9.13 -13.54 11.17
C GLU A 65 9.03 -15.06 11.34
N PRO A 66 9.96 -15.83 10.72
CA PRO A 66 9.92 -17.28 10.77
C PRO A 66 10.40 -17.88 12.09
N GLU A 67 11.11 -17.11 12.90
CA GLU A 67 11.65 -17.56 14.18
C GLU A 67 10.76 -17.13 15.35
N PRO A 68 10.57 -17.99 16.37
CA PRO A 68 9.91 -17.60 17.61
C PRO A 68 10.53 -16.30 18.19
N PRO A 69 9.72 -15.35 18.67
CA PRO A 69 8.29 -15.46 18.97
C PRO A 69 7.35 -15.07 17.80
N TYR A 70 7.81 -15.22 16.55
CA TYR A 70 7.06 -14.92 15.33
C TYR A 70 6.58 -13.47 15.32
N ARG A 71 7.53 -12.55 15.27
CA ARG A 71 7.26 -11.12 15.42
C ARG A 71 6.61 -10.55 14.15
N LEU A 72 5.66 -9.63 14.31
CA LEU A 72 5.09 -8.88 13.20
C LEU A 72 6.17 -8.03 12.52
N THR A 73 6.39 -8.21 11.22
CA THR A 73 7.41 -7.48 10.45
C THR A 73 6.85 -6.61 9.34
N ALA A 74 5.72 -7.02 8.76
CA ALA A 74 5.02 -6.26 7.74
C ALA A 74 3.51 -6.42 7.86
N PHE A 75 2.77 -5.44 7.39
CA PHE A 75 1.32 -5.55 7.21
C PHE A 75 0.87 -4.75 6.01
N LYS A 76 -0.22 -5.20 5.38
CA LYS A 76 -0.82 -4.56 4.22
C LYS A 76 -2.28 -4.23 4.51
N LEU A 77 -2.68 -3.03 4.10
CA LEU A 77 -4.07 -2.66 3.92
C LEU A 77 -4.40 -2.74 2.43
N SER A 78 -5.02 -3.85 2.01
CA SER A 78 -5.72 -3.98 0.73
C SER A 78 -6.94 -3.04 0.73
N PRO A 79 -7.42 -2.54 -0.43
CA PRO A 79 -8.30 -1.36 -0.53
C PRO A 79 -9.45 -1.36 0.48
N VAL A 80 -9.20 -0.65 1.58
CA VAL A 80 -10.10 -0.49 2.72
C VAL A 80 -11.22 0.44 2.27
N GLY A 81 -12.48 0.03 2.41
CA GLY A 81 -13.64 0.82 1.95
C GLY A 81 -14.18 0.46 0.56
N ARG A 82 -13.70 -0.62 -0.08
CA ARG A 82 -14.31 -1.16 -1.32
C ARG A 82 -15.79 -1.47 -1.18
N HIS A 83 -16.20 -1.83 0.02
CA HIS A 83 -17.59 -1.91 0.40
C HIS A 83 -18.00 -0.51 0.91
N LYS A 84 -18.95 0.15 0.25
CA LYS A 84 -19.44 1.55 0.39
C LYS A 84 -19.90 2.00 1.81
N GLY A 85 -19.36 1.42 2.88
CA GLY A 85 -19.61 1.76 4.26
C GLY A 85 -18.59 2.77 4.80
N ARG A 86 -18.99 3.45 5.88
CA ARG A 86 -18.14 4.41 6.61
C ARG A 86 -17.00 3.75 7.41
N MET A 87 -17.06 2.42 7.56
CA MET A 87 -16.16 1.62 8.37
C MET A 87 -15.82 0.30 7.68
N THR A 88 -14.60 -0.16 7.91
CA THR A 88 -14.12 -1.49 7.58
C THR A 88 -13.86 -2.28 8.87
N ASN A 89 -14.36 -3.52 8.93
CA ASN A 89 -14.14 -4.40 10.08
C ASN A 89 -12.96 -5.32 9.77
N PHE A 90 -11.93 -5.29 10.62
CA PHE A 90 -10.84 -6.27 10.58
C PHE A 90 -11.10 -7.44 11.52
N SER A 91 -11.85 -7.21 12.59
CA SER A 91 -12.34 -8.25 13.48
C SER A 91 -13.57 -7.79 14.24
N TYR A 92 -14.06 -8.61 15.18
CA TYR A 92 -15.08 -8.18 16.14
C TYR A 92 -14.59 -7.06 17.07
N TYR A 93 -13.28 -6.94 17.28
CA TYR A 93 -12.66 -6.04 18.25
C TYR A 93 -12.07 -4.78 17.63
N VAL A 94 -11.84 -4.77 16.31
CA VAL A 94 -11.13 -3.68 15.64
C VAL A 94 -11.81 -3.29 14.33
N ARG A 95 -12.03 -1.98 14.20
CA ARG A 95 -12.62 -1.35 13.01
C ARG A 95 -11.80 -0.14 12.59
N MET A 96 -11.81 0.15 11.30
CA MET A 96 -11.19 1.33 10.72
C MET A 96 -12.23 2.19 10.04
N ARG A 97 -12.18 3.50 10.28
CA ARG A 97 -13.00 4.50 9.62
C ARG A 97 -12.42 4.79 8.25
N ASN A 98 -13.27 4.75 7.23
CA ASN A 98 -12.91 5.02 5.83
C ASN A 98 -12.98 6.54 5.58
N ASP A 99 -12.15 7.31 6.29
CA ASP A 99 -12.11 8.78 6.24
C ASP A 99 -11.02 9.35 5.34
N PHE A 100 -10.48 8.52 4.45
CA PHE A 100 -9.58 8.89 3.37
C PHE A 100 -9.91 8.03 2.14
N PRO A 101 -10.01 8.59 0.94
CA PRO A 101 -10.24 7.81 -0.27
C PRO A 101 -8.96 7.04 -0.64
N MET A 102 -9.05 5.70 -0.73
CA MET A 102 -7.96 4.88 -1.27
C MET A 102 -8.26 4.38 -2.68
N ILE A 103 -9.53 4.18 -2.98
CA ILE A 103 -10.00 3.59 -4.25
C ILE A 103 -10.29 4.73 -5.21
N ASP A 104 -10.09 4.47 -6.51
CA ASP A 104 -10.29 5.45 -7.58
C ASP A 104 -9.50 6.75 -7.37
N THR A 105 -8.41 6.67 -6.61
CA THR A 105 -7.53 7.81 -6.30
C THR A 105 -6.21 7.59 -7.02
N SER A 106 -5.79 8.55 -7.83
CA SER A 106 -4.49 8.51 -8.51
C SER A 106 -3.34 8.80 -7.52
N VAL A 107 -2.10 8.69 -7.99
CA VAL A 107 -0.93 9.12 -7.21
C VAL A 107 -1.02 10.62 -6.93
N SER A 108 -1.35 11.40 -7.94
CA SER A 108 -1.46 12.85 -7.82
C SER A 108 -2.54 13.28 -6.81
N ASP A 109 -3.70 12.62 -6.79
CA ASP A 109 -4.75 12.89 -5.80
C ASP A 109 -4.33 12.49 -4.38
N PHE A 110 -3.61 11.38 -4.21
CA PHE A 110 -3.06 10.98 -2.92
C PHE A 110 -2.09 12.02 -2.35
N LEU A 111 -1.19 12.54 -3.20
CA LEU A 111 -0.22 13.58 -2.82
C LEU A 111 -0.94 14.89 -2.45
N ARG A 112 -1.93 15.31 -3.26
CA ARG A 112 -2.76 16.50 -2.99
C ARG A 112 -3.64 16.34 -1.75
N GLY A 113 -3.86 15.12 -1.28
CA GLY A 113 -4.57 14.82 -0.02
C GLY A 113 -3.91 15.38 1.24
N GLY A 114 -2.69 15.90 1.16
CA GLY A 114 -2.03 16.66 2.24
C GLY A 114 -1.75 15.80 3.48
N LEU A 115 -1.40 14.53 3.27
CA LEU A 115 -1.04 13.61 4.35
C LEU A 115 0.40 13.81 4.83
N TRP A 116 1.30 14.16 3.92
CA TRP A 116 2.74 14.17 4.16
C TRP A 116 3.41 15.42 3.60
N ASP A 117 4.64 15.64 4.05
CA ASP A 117 5.55 16.62 3.49
C ASP A 117 6.07 16.12 2.13
N LEU A 118 5.72 16.82 1.05
CA LEU A 118 5.98 16.37 -0.33
C LEU A 118 7.47 16.29 -0.68
N GLU A 119 8.34 16.99 0.05
CA GLU A 119 9.79 16.89 -0.13
C GLU A 119 10.35 15.57 0.44
N LYS A 120 9.67 14.99 1.44
CA LYS A 120 10.05 13.72 2.09
C LYS A 120 9.38 12.51 1.44
N VAL A 121 8.37 12.73 0.62
CA VAL A 121 7.73 11.67 -0.17
C VAL A 121 8.59 11.36 -1.39
N ARG A 122 8.78 10.07 -1.66
CA ARG A 122 9.45 9.55 -2.85
C ARG A 122 8.40 8.91 -3.75
N VAL A 123 8.33 9.34 -5.01
CA VAL A 123 7.44 8.75 -6.01
C VAL A 123 8.29 7.96 -6.99
N GLY A 124 8.06 6.65 -7.04
CA GLY A 124 8.68 5.76 -8.01
C GLY A 124 7.83 5.66 -9.27
N ILE A 125 8.50 5.71 -10.43
CA ILE A 125 7.87 5.65 -11.75
C ILE A 125 8.57 4.56 -12.55
N CYS A 126 7.84 3.51 -12.90
CA CYS A 126 8.29 2.43 -13.76
C CYS A 126 7.28 2.31 -14.91
N ALA A 127 7.73 2.61 -16.13
CA ALA A 127 6.92 2.51 -17.35
C ALA A 127 7.35 1.33 -18.23
N GLU A 128 8.05 0.36 -17.65
CA GLU A 128 8.50 -0.84 -18.36
C GLU A 128 7.30 -1.65 -18.87
N PRO A 129 7.33 -2.13 -20.13
CA PRO A 129 6.36 -3.09 -20.62
C PRO A 129 6.31 -4.34 -19.72
N ASN A 130 5.14 -4.93 -19.51
CA ASN A 130 4.84 -6.04 -18.60
C ASN A 130 4.75 -5.68 -17.11
N TYR A 131 5.12 -4.45 -16.71
CA TYR A 131 4.97 -4.01 -15.33
C TYR A 131 4.93 -2.47 -15.14
N PRO A 132 4.00 -1.75 -15.80
CA PRO A 132 3.80 -0.33 -15.53
C PRO A 132 3.23 -0.10 -14.13
N VAL A 133 4.01 0.59 -13.30
CA VAL A 133 3.69 0.82 -11.89
C VAL A 133 4.17 2.20 -11.45
N LEU A 134 3.34 2.85 -10.65
CA LEU A 134 3.74 3.97 -9.81
C LEU A 134 3.77 3.53 -8.36
N ASP A 135 4.63 4.14 -7.53
CA ASP A 135 4.48 4.00 -6.09
C ASP A 135 4.77 5.29 -5.32
N ILE A 136 4.14 5.40 -4.16
CA ILE A 136 4.44 6.42 -3.15
C ILE A 136 5.18 5.72 -2.02
N CYS A 137 6.38 6.18 -1.68
CA CYS A 137 7.18 5.72 -0.55
C CYS A 137 7.40 6.87 0.44
N VAL A 138 7.11 6.62 1.72
CA VAL A 138 7.35 7.58 2.81
C VAL A 138 7.62 6.83 4.12
N GLY A 139 8.83 6.98 4.66
CA GLY A 139 9.27 6.18 5.81
C GLY A 139 9.11 4.69 5.54
N GLY A 140 8.42 3.97 6.45
CA GLY A 140 8.13 2.54 6.32
C GLY A 140 6.86 2.21 5.53
N LEU A 141 6.28 3.15 4.78
CA LEU A 141 5.06 2.96 3.98
C LEU A 141 5.37 2.99 2.48
N ARG A 142 4.89 1.99 1.75
CA ARG A 142 4.81 1.97 0.28
C ARG A 142 3.39 1.76 -0.20
N ILE A 143 2.98 2.55 -1.18
CA ILE A 143 1.67 2.47 -1.82
C ILE A 143 1.88 2.29 -3.32
N PRO A 144 1.86 1.05 -3.84
CA PRO A 144 1.89 0.81 -5.28
C PRO A 144 0.53 1.07 -5.93
N PHE A 145 0.59 1.58 -7.16
CA PHE A 145 -0.51 1.78 -8.08
C PHE A 145 -0.18 1.01 -9.37
N LEU A 146 -1.02 0.05 -9.72
CA LEU A 146 -0.75 -0.89 -10.81
C LEU A 146 -1.70 -0.62 -11.98
N MET A 147 -1.18 -0.69 -13.20
CA MET A 147 -2.04 -0.77 -14.38
C MET A 147 -2.66 -2.16 -14.47
N SER A 148 -3.91 -2.27 -14.92
CA SER A 148 -4.49 -3.57 -15.25
C SER A 148 -3.88 -4.12 -16.53
N SER A 149 -3.86 -5.44 -16.69
CA SER A 149 -3.36 -6.09 -17.92
C SER A 149 -4.13 -5.65 -19.18
N GLU A 150 -5.44 -5.39 -19.05
CA GLU A 150 -6.27 -4.90 -20.16
C GLU A 150 -5.87 -3.49 -20.59
N ARG A 151 -5.57 -2.59 -19.64
CA ARG A 151 -5.08 -1.23 -19.96
C ARG A 151 -3.68 -1.26 -20.51
N GLU A 152 -2.85 -2.15 -19.98
CA GLU A 152 -1.49 -2.33 -20.46
C GLU A 152 -1.45 -2.75 -21.93
N GLU A 153 -2.22 -3.78 -22.30
CA GLU A 153 -2.35 -4.21 -23.71
C GLU A 153 -2.86 -3.07 -24.59
N ALA A 154 -3.85 -2.30 -24.12
CA ALA A 154 -4.39 -1.17 -24.87
C ALA A 154 -3.42 0.01 -25.03
N LEU A 155 -2.40 0.12 -24.18
CA LEU A 155 -1.45 1.24 -24.12
C LEU A 155 -0.01 0.82 -24.46
N GLU A 156 0.21 -0.40 -24.96
CA GLU A 156 1.53 -0.97 -25.26
C GLU A 156 2.38 -0.04 -26.15
N ASP A 157 1.78 0.50 -27.21
CA ASP A 157 2.44 1.47 -28.09
C ASP A 157 2.85 2.71 -27.29
N GLN A 158 1.94 3.30 -26.50
CA GLN A 158 2.23 4.51 -25.73
C GLN A 158 3.29 4.28 -24.66
N LEU A 159 3.28 3.12 -24.00
CA LEU A 159 4.31 2.71 -23.05
C LEU A 159 5.68 2.65 -23.74
N SER A 160 5.73 2.02 -24.92
CA SER A 160 6.94 1.91 -25.74
C SER A 160 7.45 3.26 -26.26
N TYR A 161 6.54 4.18 -26.63
CA TYR A 161 6.85 5.51 -27.16
C TYR A 161 7.04 6.59 -26.08
N SER A 162 6.64 6.35 -24.83
CA SER A 162 6.80 7.31 -23.74
C SER A 162 8.27 7.72 -23.52
N GLY A 163 9.20 6.85 -23.93
CA GLY A 163 10.63 7.13 -23.99
C GLY A 163 11.21 7.47 -22.62
N ASN A 164 12.34 8.18 -22.61
CA ASN A 164 12.98 8.64 -21.37
C ASN A 164 12.35 9.92 -20.80
N GLU A 165 11.31 10.47 -21.43
CA GLU A 165 10.70 11.72 -21.00
C GLU A 165 9.84 11.50 -19.76
N LEU A 166 10.21 12.14 -18.65
CA LEU A 166 9.58 11.95 -17.36
C LEU A 166 8.11 12.41 -17.36
N LYS A 167 7.84 13.60 -17.92
CA LYS A 167 6.50 14.19 -18.01
C LYS A 167 5.51 13.26 -18.71
N ARG A 168 5.87 12.73 -19.89
CA ARG A 168 5.02 11.80 -20.65
C ARG A 168 4.72 10.51 -19.90
N ARG A 169 5.73 9.92 -19.26
CA ARG A 169 5.53 8.71 -18.44
C ARG A 169 4.56 8.96 -17.29
N ILE A 170 4.71 10.09 -16.59
CA ILE A 170 3.81 10.46 -15.50
C ILE A 170 2.39 10.69 -16.01
N ALA A 171 2.22 11.47 -17.08
CA ALA A 171 0.91 11.77 -17.67
C ALA A 171 0.20 10.50 -18.20
N LEU A 172 0.96 9.52 -18.68
CA LEU A 172 0.42 8.22 -19.10
C LEU A 172 0.00 7.37 -17.89
N LEU A 173 0.84 7.28 -16.86
CA LEU A 173 0.62 6.34 -15.76
C LEU A 173 -0.38 6.85 -14.70
N ASP A 174 -0.35 8.13 -14.33
CA ASP A 174 -1.19 8.67 -13.23
C ASP A 174 -2.70 8.37 -13.39
N PRO A 175 -3.32 8.53 -14.58
CA PRO A 175 -4.74 8.22 -14.76
C PRO A 175 -5.01 6.73 -15.04
N ASN A 176 -3.99 5.92 -15.30
CA ASN A 176 -4.15 4.54 -15.78
C ASN A 176 -3.72 3.49 -14.75
N CYS A 177 -3.03 3.88 -13.67
CA CYS A 177 -2.66 3.01 -12.56
C CYS A 177 -3.63 3.15 -11.38
N ASP A 178 -4.15 2.03 -10.89
CA ASP A 178 -5.10 1.99 -9.79
C ASP A 178 -4.41 1.61 -8.48
N PHE A 179 -4.89 2.16 -7.36
CA PHE A 179 -4.41 1.80 -6.02
C PHE A 179 -4.45 0.28 -5.77
N PHE A 180 -3.32 -0.29 -5.35
CA PHE A 180 -3.23 -1.74 -5.09
C PHE A 180 -3.23 -2.09 -3.59
N GLY A 181 -2.61 -1.28 -2.75
CA GLY A 181 -2.54 -1.50 -1.31
C GLY A 181 -1.62 -0.52 -0.59
N ALA A 182 -1.74 -0.42 0.72
CA ALA A 182 -0.79 0.31 1.57
C ALA A 182 0.03 -0.69 2.39
N TYR A 183 1.33 -0.77 2.10
CA TYR A 183 2.27 -1.72 2.67
C TYR A 183 3.14 -1.04 3.71
N PHE A 184 3.09 -1.54 4.93
CA PHE A 184 3.90 -1.05 6.04
C PHE A 184 4.96 -2.10 6.37
N SER A 185 6.23 -1.67 6.44
CA SER A 185 7.36 -2.53 6.75
C SER A 185 8.41 -1.78 7.58
N LEU A 186 9.22 -2.54 8.33
CA LEU A 186 10.45 -2.04 8.94
C LEU A 186 11.62 -1.95 7.95
N GLU A 187 11.55 -2.73 6.87
CA GLU A 187 12.56 -2.75 5.83
C GLU A 187 12.43 -1.54 4.92
N ASP A 188 13.51 -1.22 4.20
CA ASP A 188 13.49 -0.22 3.15
C ASP A 188 12.42 -0.59 2.11
N VAL A 189 11.38 0.24 2.04
CA VAL A 189 10.23 -0.02 1.19
C VAL A 189 10.55 0.21 -0.29
N GLU A 190 11.58 1.00 -0.61
CA GLU A 190 12.04 1.15 -2.00
C GLU A 190 12.73 -0.12 -2.50
N ALA A 191 13.42 -0.85 -1.61
CA ALA A 191 14.05 -2.13 -1.93
C ALA A 191 13.03 -3.26 -2.21
N GLN A 192 11.75 -3.05 -1.88
CA GLN A 192 10.65 -3.99 -2.14
C GLN A 192 10.02 -3.80 -3.54
N ARG A 193 10.54 -2.87 -4.34
CA ARG A 193 10.06 -2.64 -5.71
C ARG A 193 10.29 -3.85 -6.61
N PHE A 194 9.29 -4.10 -7.44
CA PHE A 194 9.36 -5.03 -8.56
C PHE A 194 8.79 -4.31 -9.80
N PRO A 195 9.42 -4.42 -10.98
CA PRO A 195 10.74 -5.01 -11.23
C PRO A 195 11.85 -4.31 -10.43
N ARG A 196 13.07 -4.87 -10.37
CA ARG A 196 14.17 -4.26 -9.60
C ARG A 196 14.82 -3.07 -10.32
N GLU A 197 14.68 -3.01 -11.64
CA GLU A 197 15.27 -1.99 -12.51
C GLU A 197 14.15 -1.19 -13.20
N GLY A 198 14.50 -0.15 -13.96
CA GLY A 198 13.53 0.68 -14.72
C GLY A 198 12.86 1.81 -13.92
N TRP A 199 13.18 1.95 -12.64
CA TRP A 199 12.59 2.98 -11.77
C TRP A 199 13.28 4.33 -11.93
N THR A 200 12.47 5.37 -12.14
CA THR A 200 12.85 6.76 -11.87
C THR A 200 12.20 7.19 -10.56
N THR A 201 12.96 7.77 -9.63
CA THR A 201 12.43 8.22 -8.33
C THR A 201 12.60 9.72 -8.15
N ILE A 202 11.50 10.42 -7.91
CA ILE A 202 11.45 11.87 -7.69
C ILE A 202 10.73 12.20 -6.38
N SER A 203 10.75 13.46 -5.94
CA SER A 203 9.95 13.89 -4.80
C SER A 203 8.46 13.98 -5.17
N GLY A 204 7.58 13.97 -4.17
CA GLY A 204 6.15 14.21 -4.38
C GLY A 204 5.87 15.58 -4.99
N ASP A 205 6.64 16.60 -4.59
CA ASP A 205 6.52 17.96 -5.13
C ASP A 205 6.93 18.02 -6.62
N GLU A 206 8.05 17.39 -6.97
CA GLU A 206 8.49 17.32 -8.37
C GLU A 206 7.47 16.55 -9.22
N TYR A 207 6.89 15.46 -8.69
CA TYR A 207 5.87 14.69 -9.39
C TYR A 207 4.65 15.54 -9.76
N LEU A 208 4.13 16.32 -8.80
CA LEU A 208 3.00 17.22 -9.06
C LEU A 208 3.39 18.32 -10.05
N ARG A 209 4.60 18.90 -9.93
CA ARG A 209 5.09 19.89 -10.91
C ARG A 209 5.15 19.32 -12.32
N GLN A 210 5.60 18.08 -12.51
CA GLN A 210 5.62 17.46 -13.84
C GLN A 210 4.23 17.32 -14.47
N LEU A 211 3.19 17.10 -13.67
CA LEU A 211 1.79 17.05 -14.14
C LEU A 211 1.19 18.43 -14.41
N ASP A 212 1.50 19.42 -13.57
CA ASP A 212 0.89 20.75 -13.61
C ASP A 212 1.57 21.71 -14.60
N LEU A 213 2.71 21.32 -15.18
CA LEU A 213 3.34 22.06 -16.27
C LEU A 213 2.45 22.02 -17.52
N GLU A 214 1.75 23.12 -17.80
CA GLU A 214 1.10 23.35 -19.10
C GLU A 214 2.17 23.30 -20.23
N GLU A 215 1.80 22.72 -21.38
CA GLU A 215 2.60 22.83 -22.61
C GLU A 215 2.42 24.20 -23.29
#